data_AF-A0A151EKE6-F1
#
_entry.id   AF-A0A151EKE6-F1
#
_cell.length_a   1.000
_cell.length_b   1.000
_cell.length_c   1.000
_cell.angle_alpha   90.00
_cell.angle_beta   90.00
_cell.angle_gamma   90.00
#
_symmetry.space_group_name_H-M   'P 1'
#
loop_
_entity.id
_entity.type
_entity.pdbx_description
1 polymer ?
#
loop_
_entity_poly.entity_id
_entity_poly.type
_entity_poly.pdbx_seq_one_letter_code
_entity_poly.pdbx_strand_id
1 'polypeptide(L)'
;MAVKKCINCEAKIPAGSGFCPACGAQIVDEQKKPKSDINPVISKPVKSGQGGFKDLINFITSFKIMVLCLIIAVLVAWITKIIIQYQTTYSSAYDALNIVNFTFMAGIGIILFLGGLFNSKINTYLRTGLIITGGLFLALNL
;
A
#
# COMPACT_ATOMS: atom_id res chain seq x y z
N MET A 1 23.75 -3.41 -47.19
CA MET A 1 24.09 -4.25 -46.03
C MET A 1 23.48 -3.59 -44.80
N ALA A 2 22.45 -4.18 -44.18
CA ALA A 2 21.76 -3.57 -43.04
C ALA A 2 22.54 -3.85 -41.75
N VAL A 3 22.97 -2.80 -41.04
CA VAL A 3 23.66 -2.89 -39.75
C VAL A 3 22.64 -2.51 -38.67
N LYS A 4 22.32 -3.44 -37.76
CA LYS A 4 21.37 -3.18 -36.67
C LYS A 4 22.15 -2.61 -35.48
N LYS A 5 21.61 -1.62 -34.78
CA LYS A 5 22.25 -1.05 -33.57
C LYS A 5 21.72 -1.77 -32.33
N CYS A 6 22.59 -2.18 -31.42
CA CYS A 6 22.16 -2.79 -30.17
C CYS A 6 21.45 -1.75 -29.30
N ILE A 7 20.28 -2.07 -28.76
CA ILE A 7 19.56 -1.18 -27.84
C ILE A 7 20.24 -1.04 -26.48
N ASN A 8 21.08 -2.01 -26.09
CA ASN A 8 21.68 -2.07 -24.76
C ASN A 8 23.04 -1.37 -24.70
N CYS A 9 23.87 -1.52 -25.73
CA CYS A 9 25.23 -0.98 -25.75
C CYS A 9 25.54 -0.14 -26.99
N GLU A 10 24.55 0.09 -27.84
CA GLU A 10 24.67 0.92 -29.04
C GLU A 10 25.69 0.44 -30.09
N ALA A 11 26.27 -0.74 -29.90
CA ALA A 11 27.22 -1.33 -30.84
C ALA A 11 26.54 -1.72 -32.16
N LYS A 12 27.30 -1.62 -33.26
CA LYS A 12 26.89 -2.07 -34.59
C LYS A 12 26.91 -3.59 -34.66
N ILE A 13 25.76 -4.19 -34.96
CA ILE A 13 25.57 -5.63 -35.06
C ILE A 13 25.47 -6.02 -36.55
N PRO A 14 26.28 -6.98 -37.01
CA PRO A 14 26.15 -7.54 -38.35
C PRO A 14 24.85 -8.33 -38.49
N ALA A 15 24.18 -8.25 -39.65
CA ALA A 15 22.92 -8.95 -39.89
C ALA A 15 23.08 -10.47 -39.76
N GLY A 16 22.19 -11.12 -39.00
CA GLY A 16 22.16 -12.58 -38.82
C GLY A 16 22.69 -13.11 -37.49
N SER A 17 23.21 -12.26 -36.59
CA SER A 17 23.59 -12.69 -35.23
C SER A 17 22.41 -12.55 -34.26
N GLY A 18 21.99 -13.64 -33.62
CA GLY A 18 20.91 -13.63 -32.61
C GLY A 18 21.29 -12.97 -31.26
N PHE A 19 22.53 -12.51 -31.12
CA PHE A 19 23.06 -11.88 -29.91
C PHE A 19 24.12 -10.84 -30.26
N CYS A 20 24.22 -9.79 -29.44
CA CYS A 20 25.15 -8.70 -29.64
C CYS A 20 26.57 -9.14 -29.23
N PRO A 21 27.58 -9.08 -30.11
CA PRO A 21 28.94 -9.51 -29.79
C PRO A 21 29.66 -8.61 -28.78
N ALA A 22 29.16 -7.39 -28.56
CA ALA A 22 29.79 -6.43 -27.66
C ALA A 22 29.28 -6.51 -26.20
N CYS A 23 28.03 -6.93 -25.99
CA CYS A 23 27.43 -6.96 -24.64
C CYS A 23 26.71 -8.27 -24.29
N GLY A 24 26.62 -9.22 -25.23
CA GLY A 24 25.94 -10.50 -25.03
C GLY A 24 24.41 -10.41 -25.04
N ALA A 25 23.81 -9.22 -25.23
CA ALA A 25 22.36 -9.06 -25.23
C ALA A 25 21.71 -9.77 -26.42
N GLN A 26 20.64 -10.53 -26.18
CA GLN A 26 19.90 -11.24 -27.22
C GLN A 26 19.16 -10.24 -28.12
N ILE A 27 19.26 -10.43 -29.43
CA ILE A 27 18.64 -9.56 -30.43
C ILE A 27 17.41 -10.29 -30.94
N VAL A 28 16.24 -9.80 -30.58
CA VAL A 28 14.97 -10.34 -31.07
C VAL A 28 14.77 -9.81 -32.49
N ASP A 29 14.88 -10.70 -33.48
CA ASP A 29 14.63 -10.37 -34.88
C ASP A 29 13.13 -10.47 -35.18
N GLU A 30 12.42 -9.36 -35.03
CA GLU A 30 11.06 -9.23 -35.52
C GLU A 30 11.05 -9.09 -37.04
N GLN A 31 10.94 -10.20 -37.77
CA GLN A 31 10.42 -10.19 -39.13
C GLN A 31 9.50 -11.39 -39.40
N LYS A 32 8.18 -11.14 -39.35
CA LYS A 32 7.28 -11.23 -40.52
C LYS A 32 5.83 -10.91 -40.10
N LYS A 33 5.31 -9.78 -40.59
CA LYS A 33 3.87 -9.48 -40.61
C LYS A 33 3.16 -10.38 -41.65
N PRO A 34 1.90 -10.74 -41.41
CA PRO A 34 0.87 -10.49 -42.42
C PRO A 34 -0.24 -9.59 -41.87
N LYS A 35 -0.71 -8.66 -42.70
CA LYS A 35 -1.87 -7.78 -42.43
C LYS A 35 -3.14 -8.63 -42.26
N SER A 36 -3.83 -8.47 -41.14
CA SER A 36 -5.22 -8.89 -40.93
C SER A 36 -5.86 -7.89 -39.97
N ASP A 37 -6.89 -7.21 -40.46
CA ASP A 37 -7.72 -6.28 -39.70
C ASP A 37 -8.51 -7.02 -38.61
N ILE A 38 -7.90 -7.24 -37.45
CA ILE A 38 -8.59 -7.35 -36.15
C ILE A 38 -7.62 -6.77 -35.12
N ASN A 39 -8.05 -5.72 -34.42
CA ASN A 39 -7.32 -5.12 -33.32
C ASN A 39 -7.23 -6.14 -32.16
N PRO A 40 -6.06 -6.72 -31.81
CA PRO A 40 -5.99 -7.56 -30.65
C PRO A 40 -5.77 -6.63 -29.46
N VAL A 41 -6.86 -6.33 -28.75
CA VAL A 41 -6.80 -5.93 -27.35
C VAL A 41 -6.16 -7.10 -26.60
N ILE A 42 -4.83 -7.12 -26.57
CA ILE A 42 -4.05 -7.96 -25.66
C ILE A 42 -4.22 -7.30 -24.30
N SER A 43 -5.33 -7.64 -23.65
CA SER A 43 -5.50 -7.50 -22.22
C SER A 43 -4.28 -8.13 -21.56
N LYS A 44 -3.51 -7.30 -20.85
CA LYS A 44 -2.44 -7.73 -19.94
C LYS A 44 -2.98 -8.91 -19.10
N PRO A 45 -2.14 -9.91 -18.75
CA PRO A 45 -2.58 -10.96 -17.84
C PRO A 45 -3.06 -10.29 -16.55
N VAL A 46 -4.37 -10.35 -16.33
CA VAL A 46 -5.01 -9.97 -15.07
C VAL A 46 -4.48 -10.97 -14.03
N LYS A 47 -3.37 -10.61 -13.39
CA LYS A 47 -2.88 -11.32 -12.20
C LYS A 47 -3.88 -11.04 -11.08
N SER A 48 -4.86 -11.94 -11.03
CA SER A 48 -5.58 -12.42 -9.87
C SER A 48 -5.36 -11.62 -8.58
N GLY A 49 -6.34 -10.82 -8.19
CA GLY A 49 -6.91 -10.78 -6.83
C GLY A 49 -6.02 -10.48 -5.60
N GLN A 50 -4.71 -10.27 -5.74
CA GLN A 50 -3.77 -10.23 -4.61
C GLN A 50 -3.02 -8.89 -4.47
N GLY A 51 -3.17 -7.98 -5.45
CA GLY A 51 -2.57 -6.64 -5.42
C GLY A 51 -3.36 -5.63 -4.59
N GLY A 52 -4.70 -5.70 -4.60
CA GLY A 52 -5.55 -4.68 -3.99
C GLY A 52 -5.32 -4.48 -2.50
N PHE A 53 -5.14 -5.57 -1.73
CA PHE A 53 -4.90 -5.47 -0.28
C PHE A 53 -3.48 -4.96 0.03
N LYS A 54 -2.48 -5.32 -0.78
CA LYS A 54 -1.11 -4.77 -0.64
C LYS A 54 -1.05 -3.28 -0.97
N ASP A 55 -1.79 -2.84 -1.98
CA ASP A 55 -1.88 -1.44 -2.35
C ASP A 55 -2.66 -0.63 -1.30
N LEU A 56 -3.73 -1.19 -0.75
CA LEU A 56 -4.45 -0.64 0.41
C LEU A 56 -3.56 -0.55 1.65
N ILE A 57 -2.80 -1.60 1.98
CA ILE A 57 -1.86 -1.58 3.10
C ILE A 57 -0.79 -0.52 2.88
N ASN A 58 -0.20 -0.43 1.69
CA ASN A 58 0.81 0.59 1.38
C ASN A 58 0.24 2.01 1.45
N PHE A 59 -1.02 2.19 1.08
CA PHE A 59 -1.73 3.46 1.20
C PHE A 59 -1.99 3.80 2.68
N ILE A 60 -2.55 2.88 3.45
CA ILE A 60 -2.83 3.03 4.89
C ILE A 60 -1.54 3.26 5.69
N THR A 61 -0.46 2.59 5.31
CA THR A 61 0.87 2.68 5.95
C THR A 61 1.63 3.94 5.53
N SER A 62 1.06 4.77 4.65
CA SER A 62 1.65 6.06 4.30
C SER A 62 1.69 6.99 5.52
N PHE A 63 2.83 7.64 5.73
CA PHE A 63 3.09 8.51 6.88
C PHE A 63 1.98 9.56 7.10
N LYS A 64 1.51 10.18 6.01
CA LYS A 64 0.44 11.20 6.07
C LYS A 64 -0.89 10.63 6.56
N ILE A 65 -1.24 9.42 6.13
CA ILE A 65 -2.51 8.77 6.48
C ILE A 65 -2.46 8.25 7.91
N MET A 66 -1.32 7.70 8.33
CA MET A 66 -1.12 7.25 9.70
C MET A 66 -1.27 8.38 10.72
N VAL A 67 -0.67 9.55 10.46
CA VAL A 67 -0.83 10.75 11.30
C VAL A 67 -2.28 11.24 11.27
N LEU A 68 -2.92 11.26 10.10
CA LEU A 68 -4.33 11.64 9.98
C LEU A 68 -5.25 10.74 10.81
N CYS A 69 -5.05 9.41 10.74
CA CYS A 69 -5.81 8.44 11.53
C CYS A 69 -5.63 8.66 13.03
N LEU A 70 -4.42 8.99 13.49
CA LEU A 70 -4.14 9.27 14.90
C LEU A 70 -4.92 10.52 15.38
N ILE A 71 -4.94 11.59 14.57
CA ILE A 71 -5.70 12.80 14.88
C ILE A 71 -7.22 12.50 14.91
N ILE A 72 -7.73 11.75 13.93
CA ILE A 72 -9.14 11.36 13.88
C ILE A 72 -9.49 10.50 15.09
N ALA A 73 -8.63 9.56 15.50
CA ALA A 73 -8.85 8.74 16.70
C ALA A 73 -9.02 9.62 17.94
N VAL A 74 -8.10 10.56 18.16
CA VAL A 74 -8.14 11.47 19.31
C VAL A 74 -9.42 12.30 19.28
N LEU A 75 -9.82 12.83 18.12
CA LEU A 75 -11.07 13.58 17.97
C LEU A 75 -12.29 12.72 18.32
N VAL A 76 -12.38 11.50 17.79
CA VAL A 76 -13.49 10.57 18.07
C VAL A 76 -13.56 10.25 19.56
N ALA A 77 -12.43 9.90 20.19
CA ALA A 77 -12.39 9.64 21.64
C ALA A 77 -12.88 10.83 22.47
N TRP A 78 -12.47 12.04 22.08
CA TRP A 78 -12.86 13.27 22.77
C TRP A 78 -14.36 13.57 22.61
N ILE A 79 -14.88 13.40 21.39
CA ILE A 79 -16.31 13.56 21.09
C ILE A 79 -17.14 12.53 21.88
N THR A 80 -16.74 11.27 21.93
CA THR A 80 -17.43 10.24 22.73
C THR A 80 -17.43 10.61 24.22
N LYS A 81 -16.30 11.09 24.76
CA LYS A 81 -16.22 11.57 26.16
C LYS A 81 -17.18 12.73 26.44
N ILE A 82 -17.29 13.68 25.52
CA ILE A 82 -18.23 14.81 25.63
C ILE A 82 -19.67 14.28 25.63
N ILE A 83 -20.04 13.41 24.69
CA ILE A 83 -21.39 12.86 24.61
C ILE A 83 -21.77 12.14 25.90
N ILE A 84 -20.85 11.35 26.47
CA ILE A 84 -21.06 10.64 27.75
C ILE A 84 -21.20 11.62 28.93
N GLN A 85 -20.45 12.72 28.93
CA GLN A 85 -20.52 13.74 30.00
C GLN A 85 -21.86 14.49 30.00
N TYR A 86 -22.45 14.76 28.84
CA TYR A 86 -23.68 15.53 28.72
C TYR A 86 -24.95 14.67 28.67
N GLN A 87 -24.83 13.37 28.39
CA GLN A 87 -25.96 12.44 28.50
C GLN A 87 -25.85 11.66 29.81
N THR A 88 -26.44 12.20 30.87
CA THR A 88 -26.70 11.46 32.11
C THR A 88 -28.05 10.77 31.99
N THR A 89 -28.00 9.44 31.87
CA THR A 89 -29.14 8.52 32.02
C THR A 89 -30.01 8.35 30.77
N TYR A 90 -30.36 7.09 30.51
CA TYR A 90 -31.36 6.55 29.55
C TYR A 90 -30.91 6.08 28.16
N SER A 91 -31.13 4.78 27.98
CA SER A 91 -31.18 3.98 26.76
C SER A 91 -29.97 3.08 26.50
N SER A 92 -30.25 1.87 26.05
CA SER A 92 -29.33 0.84 25.53
C SER A 92 -28.33 1.35 24.45
N ALA A 93 -28.45 2.62 24.06
CA ALA A 93 -27.49 3.36 23.27
C ALA A 93 -26.11 3.55 23.95
N TYR A 94 -26.02 3.61 25.29
CA TYR A 94 -24.71 3.81 25.96
C TYR A 94 -23.77 2.61 25.77
N ASP A 95 -24.29 1.39 25.92
CA ASP A 95 -23.48 0.18 25.73
C ASP A 95 -23.05 0.03 24.28
N ALA A 96 -23.95 0.33 23.33
CA ALA A 96 -23.62 0.34 21.90
C ALA A 96 -22.53 1.38 21.57
N LEU A 97 -22.58 2.57 22.16
CA LEU A 97 -21.58 3.62 21.95
C LEU A 97 -20.21 3.21 22.51
N ASN A 98 -20.19 2.57 23.68
CA ASN A 98 -18.96 2.10 24.30
C ASN A 98 -18.31 0.97 23.49
N ILE A 99 -19.10 0.02 22.98
CA ILE A 99 -18.62 -1.08 22.14
C ILE A 99 -18.05 -0.56 20.81
N VAL A 100 -18.73 0.41 20.18
CA VAL A 100 -18.24 1.03 18.93
C VAL A 100 -16.92 1.78 19.18
N ASN A 101 -16.84 2.57 20.24
CA ASN A 101 -15.61 3.30 20.57
C ASN A 101 -14.46 2.34 20.93
N PHE A 102 -14.74 1.28 21.69
CA PHE A 102 -13.78 0.23 22.02
C PHE A 102 -13.25 -0.48 20.77
N THR A 103 -14.14 -0.88 19.86
CA THR A 103 -13.77 -1.56 18.60
C THR A 103 -12.96 -0.64 17.70
N PHE A 104 -13.33 0.64 17.60
CA PHE A 104 -12.62 1.63 16.81
C PHE A 104 -11.22 1.91 17.39
N MET A 105 -11.11 2.05 18.71
CA MET A 105 -9.84 2.28 19.40
C MET A 105 -8.91 1.07 19.31
N ALA A 106 -9.43 -0.14 19.48
CA ALA A 106 -8.67 -1.37 19.28
C ALA A 106 -8.20 -1.50 17.81
N GLY A 107 -9.07 -1.23 16.85
CA GLY A 107 -8.74 -1.29 15.42
C GLY A 107 -7.64 -0.30 15.03
N ILE A 108 -7.72 0.95 15.50
CA ILE A 108 -6.67 1.95 15.27
C ILE A 108 -5.39 1.56 16.01
N GLY A 109 -5.49 1.05 17.25
CA GLY A 109 -4.34 0.55 18.01
C GLY A 109 -3.55 -0.51 17.23
N ILE A 110 -4.24 -1.47 16.62
CA ILE A 110 -3.64 -2.51 15.76
C ILE A 110 -2.96 -1.91 14.54
N ILE A 111 -3.62 -0.98 13.84
CA ILE A 111 -3.06 -0.35 12.64
C ILE A 111 -1.80 0.47 12.98
N LEU A 112 -1.83 1.23 14.09
CA LEU A 112 -0.69 2.02 14.54
C LEU A 112 0.46 1.12 15.01
N PHE A 113 0.16 0.04 15.73
CA PHE A 113 1.16 -0.90 16.23
C PHE A 113 1.84 -1.66 15.09
N LEU A 114 1.06 -2.27 14.19
CA LEU A 114 1.57 -2.97 13.01
C LEU A 114 2.29 -2.02 12.06
N GLY A 115 1.69 -0.86 11.79
CA GLY A 115 2.32 0.13 10.91
C GLY A 115 3.63 0.66 11.47
N GLY A 116 3.75 0.85 12.79
CA GLY A 116 5.01 1.19 13.45
C GLY A 116 6.03 0.04 13.38
N LEU A 117 5.59 -1.21 13.47
CA LEU A 117 6.48 -2.38 13.41
C LEU A 117 7.05 -2.60 12.01
N PHE A 118 6.20 -2.49 10.97
CA PHE A 118 6.55 -2.83 9.59
C PHE A 118 7.04 -1.65 8.74
N ASN A 119 6.80 -0.40 9.13
CA ASN A 119 7.23 0.75 8.33
C ASN A 119 8.65 1.21 8.68
N SER A 120 9.62 0.75 7.91
CA SER A 120 11.04 1.11 8.05
C SER A 120 11.41 2.50 7.51
N LYS A 121 10.50 3.20 6.83
CA LYS A 121 10.76 4.54 6.27
C LYS A 121 10.46 5.67 7.25
N ILE A 122 9.89 5.37 8.41
CA ILE A 122 9.52 6.37 9.43
C ILE A 122 10.73 6.67 10.32
N ASN A 123 10.85 7.93 10.72
CA ASN A 123 11.84 8.39 11.67
C ASN A 123 11.75 7.59 12.99
N THR A 124 12.88 7.20 13.59
CA THR A 124 12.92 6.29 14.74
C THR A 124 12.04 6.78 15.90
N TYR A 125 12.06 8.08 16.22
CA TYR A 125 11.23 8.66 17.28
C TYR A 125 9.72 8.51 17.00
N LEU A 126 9.29 8.75 15.76
CA LEU A 126 7.89 8.58 15.35
C LEU A 126 7.49 7.11 15.38
N ARG A 127 8.38 6.22 14.90
CA ARG A 127 8.16 4.77 14.92
C ARG A 127 7.95 4.25 16.34
N THR A 128 8.82 4.63 17.28
CA THR A 128 8.70 4.25 18.68
C THR A 128 7.43 4.82 19.31
N GLY A 129 7.10 6.08 19.02
CA GLY A 129 5.84 6.70 19.45
C GLY A 129 4.61 5.95 18.96
N LEU A 130 4.60 5.51 17.70
CA LEU A 130 3.53 4.71 17.10
C LEU A 130 3.35 3.35 17.75
N ILE A 131 4.46 2.64 18.02
CA ILE A 131 4.43 1.34 18.69
C ILE A 131 3.94 1.48 20.13
N ILE A 132 4.44 2.46 20.88
CA ILE A 132 4.02 2.69 22.27
C ILE A 132 2.54 3.09 22.32
N THR A 133 2.13 4.05 21.48
CA THR A 133 0.74 4.54 21.48
C THR A 133 -0.22 3.45 21.03
N GLY A 134 0.08 2.75 19.92
CA GLY A 134 -0.74 1.64 19.42
C GLY A 134 -0.81 0.48 20.41
N GLY A 135 0.30 0.14 21.06
CA GLY A 135 0.36 -0.89 22.11
C GLY A 135 -0.46 -0.50 23.35
N LEU A 136 -0.41 0.76 23.76
CA LEU A 136 -1.23 1.27 24.86
C LEU A 136 -2.72 1.24 24.53
N PHE A 137 -3.11 1.64 23.32
CA PHE A 137 -4.51 1.54 22.87
C PHE A 137 -5.00 0.10 22.86
N LEU A 138 -4.18 -0.85 22.40
CA LEU A 138 -4.49 -2.27 22.47
C LEU A 138 -4.63 -2.77 23.90
N ALA A 139 -3.67 -2.45 24.79
CA ALA A 139 -3.69 -2.90 26.17
C ALA A 139 -4.86 -2.33 26.99
N LEU A 140 -5.30 -1.11 26.68
CA LEU A 140 -6.48 -0.51 27.31
C LEU A 140 -7.81 -1.02 26.73
N ASN A 141 -7.78 -1.71 25.59
CA ASN A 141 -8.94 -2.28 24.92
C ASN A 141 -8.85 -3.82 24.78
N LEU A 142 -8.11 -4.49 25.66
CA LEU A 142 -8.05 -5.96 25.78
C LEU A 142 -8.65 -6.38 27.12
#